data_AF-A0A2W7IQ72-F1
#
_entry.id   AF-A0A2W7IQ72-F1
#
_cell.length_a   1.000
_cell.length_b   1.000
_cell.length_c   1.000
_cell.angle_alpha   90.00
_cell.angle_beta   90.00
_cell.angle_gamma   90.00
#
_symmetry.space_group_name_H-M   'P 1'
#
loop_
_entity.id
_entity.type
_entity.pdbx_description
1 polymer ?
#
loop_
_entity_poly.entity_id
_entity_poly.type
_entity_poly.pdbx_seq_one_letter_code
_entity_poly.pdbx_strand_id
1 'polypeptide(L)'
;MKYVVFISDQSCPDGLYTGPVAPQDAAYFTRGVLPHLQPLSEEEYLDGPAAILHTGARYSYLLSGEDIYWCVEWQPGLVVVKFSPDTRMAWAALRSPVPNFGGRAALEVDAAQYDGDDENHQYNLVFRSWDAQFDEDHRVWGAFEPASPGEEAAFNAAIRHANTLSEQDHCDDEEHRERLRRFTARCGEGIRVRY
;
A
#
# COMPACT_ATOMS: atom_id res chain seq x y z
N MET A 1 -1.79 -12.47 -7.85
CA MET A 1 -1.76 -11.15 -7.21
C MET A 1 -1.89 -10.11 -8.29
N LYS A 2 -2.68 -9.06 -8.06
CA LYS A 2 -2.94 -8.01 -9.04
C LYS A 2 -2.86 -6.64 -8.38
N TYR A 3 -2.37 -5.64 -9.10
CA TYR A 3 -2.56 -4.23 -8.76
C TYR A 3 -4.03 -3.87 -8.94
N VAL A 4 -4.52 -2.93 -8.14
CA VAL A 4 -5.88 -2.36 -8.25
C VAL A 4 -5.77 -0.84 -8.40
N VAL A 5 -6.50 -0.28 -9.37
CA VAL A 5 -6.61 1.17 -9.61
C VAL A 5 -8.06 1.57 -9.90
N PHE A 6 -8.42 2.84 -9.69
CA PHE A 6 -9.78 3.37 -9.81
C PHE A 6 -9.88 4.45 -10.89
N ILE A 7 -10.17 4.09 -12.12
CA ILE A 7 -10.15 5.08 -13.20
C ILE A 7 -11.47 5.86 -13.20
N SER A 8 -11.37 7.19 -13.30
CA SER A 8 -12.51 8.10 -13.43
C SER A 8 -12.25 9.15 -14.53
N ASP A 9 -11.87 8.69 -15.72
CA ASP A 9 -11.53 9.55 -16.87
C ASP A 9 -12.46 9.24 -18.05
N GLN A 10 -12.87 10.25 -18.81
CA GLN A 10 -13.86 10.15 -19.89
C GLN A 10 -13.45 9.21 -21.04
N SER A 11 -12.15 8.94 -21.20
CA SER A 11 -11.62 7.99 -22.19
C SER A 11 -11.78 6.53 -21.77
N CYS A 12 -12.01 6.27 -20.47
CA CYS A 12 -12.16 4.95 -19.90
C CYS A 12 -13.54 4.82 -19.23
N PRO A 13 -14.15 3.64 -19.19
CA PRO A 13 -15.25 3.40 -18.28
C PRO A 13 -14.81 3.69 -16.84
N ASP A 14 -15.53 4.57 -16.13
CA ASP A 14 -15.35 4.78 -14.70
C ASP A 14 -15.45 3.44 -13.98
N GLY A 15 -14.48 3.08 -13.13
CA GLY A 15 -14.52 1.81 -12.42
C GLY A 15 -13.20 1.31 -11.88
N LEU A 16 -13.24 0.08 -11.36
CA LEU A 16 -12.10 -0.63 -10.80
C LEU A 16 -11.38 -1.40 -11.91
N TYR A 17 -10.06 -1.24 -11.99
CA TYR A 17 -9.22 -1.93 -12.96
C TYR A 17 -8.16 -2.75 -12.23
N THR A 18 -7.73 -3.83 -12.85
CA THR A 18 -6.65 -4.67 -12.32
C THR A 18 -5.57 -4.93 -13.35
N GLY A 19 -4.32 -4.98 -12.90
CA GLY A 19 -3.15 -5.32 -13.70
C GLY A 19 -2.31 -6.38 -12.98
N PRO A 20 -1.57 -7.25 -13.68
CA PRO A 20 -0.74 -8.27 -13.05
C PRO A 20 0.41 -7.64 -12.23
N VAL A 21 0.66 -8.20 -11.04
CA VAL A 21 1.92 -7.95 -10.33
C VAL A 21 3.02 -8.80 -10.95
N ALA A 22 4.18 -8.20 -11.27
CA ALA A 22 5.30 -8.92 -11.85
C ALA A 22 5.74 -10.07 -10.91
N PRO A 23 6.17 -11.24 -11.45
CA PRO A 23 6.48 -12.40 -10.62
C PRO A 23 7.49 -12.14 -9.51
N GLN A 24 8.50 -11.32 -9.76
CA GLN A 24 9.52 -10.93 -8.79
C GLN A 24 8.95 -10.06 -7.67
N ASP A 25 8.09 -9.08 -7.97
CA ASP A 25 7.44 -8.23 -6.97
C ASP A 25 6.44 -9.05 -6.13
N ALA A 26 5.72 -9.98 -6.76
CA ALA A 26 4.81 -10.90 -6.07
C ALA A 26 5.57 -11.88 -5.15
N ALA A 27 6.73 -12.37 -5.59
CA ALA A 27 7.62 -13.21 -4.79
C ALA A 27 8.21 -12.43 -3.62
N TYR A 28 8.63 -11.19 -3.85
CA TYR A 28 9.03 -10.23 -2.82
C TYR A 28 7.92 -10.13 -1.77
N PHE A 29 6.73 -9.73 -2.19
CA PHE A 29 5.60 -9.53 -1.29
C PHE A 29 5.28 -10.77 -0.46
N THR A 30 5.21 -11.94 -1.11
CA THR A 30 4.83 -13.19 -0.47
C THR A 30 5.86 -13.67 0.55
N ARG A 31 7.16 -13.58 0.23
CA ARG A 31 8.23 -14.15 1.07
C ARG A 31 8.74 -13.16 2.11
N GLY A 32 8.65 -11.87 1.82
CA GLY A 32 9.27 -10.84 2.62
C GLY A 32 8.32 -9.86 3.28
N VAL A 33 7.09 -9.68 2.80
CA VAL A 33 6.10 -8.80 3.46
C VAL A 33 5.16 -9.61 4.33
N LEU A 34 4.48 -10.61 3.74
CA LEU A 34 3.42 -11.36 4.42
C LEU A 34 3.82 -11.97 5.77
N PRO A 35 5.02 -12.55 5.95
CA PRO A 35 5.40 -13.17 7.23
C PRO A 35 5.53 -12.18 8.39
N HIS A 36 5.64 -10.88 8.09
CA HIS A 36 5.83 -9.82 9.07
C HIS A 36 4.55 -9.04 9.39
N LEU A 37 3.42 -9.38 8.76
CA LEU A 37 2.14 -8.78 9.10
C LEU A 37 1.76 -9.13 10.53
N GLN A 38 1.55 -8.10 11.34
CA GLN A 38 1.01 -8.22 12.69
C GLN A 38 -0.45 -7.77 12.71
N PRO A 39 -1.30 -8.32 13.60
CA PRO A 39 -2.68 -7.86 13.74
C PRO A 39 -2.78 -6.35 13.93
N LEU A 40 -3.84 -5.75 13.39
CA LEU A 40 -4.19 -4.35 13.56
C LEU A 40 -5.62 -4.27 14.09
N SER A 41 -5.82 -3.64 15.25
CA SER A 41 -7.17 -3.41 15.77
C SER A 41 -7.85 -2.22 15.07
N GLU A 42 -9.17 -2.09 15.23
CA GLU A 42 -9.93 -0.95 14.70
C GLU A 42 -9.44 0.39 15.30
N GLU A 43 -9.19 0.42 16.60
CA GLU A 43 -8.66 1.61 17.29
C GLU A 43 -7.27 1.97 16.77
N GLU A 44 -6.40 0.97 16.58
CA GLU A 44 -5.05 1.19 16.04
C GLU A 44 -5.07 1.63 14.58
N TYR A 45 -6.06 1.15 13.80
CA TYR A 45 -6.28 1.60 12.43
C TYR A 45 -6.69 3.09 12.38
N LEU A 46 -7.68 3.46 13.18
CA LEU A 46 -8.21 4.84 13.26
C LEU A 46 -7.19 5.85 13.82
N ASP A 47 -6.40 5.45 14.81
CA ASP A 47 -5.34 6.30 15.38
C ASP A 47 -4.06 6.33 14.54
N GLY A 48 -3.98 5.54 13.47
CA GLY A 48 -2.76 5.34 12.69
C GLY A 48 -3.00 5.38 11.19
N PRO A 49 -3.01 4.22 10.49
CA PRO A 49 -3.09 4.17 9.04
C PRO A 49 -4.24 4.94 8.40
N ALA A 50 -5.40 5.06 9.06
CA ALA A 50 -6.55 5.80 8.52
C ALA A 50 -6.20 7.27 8.21
N ALA A 51 -5.32 7.90 9.00
CA ALA A 51 -4.88 9.26 8.75
C ALA A 51 -4.15 9.41 7.39
N ILE A 52 -3.56 8.36 6.84
CA ILE A 52 -2.88 8.44 5.54
C ILE A 52 -3.88 8.63 4.38
N LEU A 53 -5.16 8.25 4.57
CA LEU A 53 -6.20 8.36 3.54
C LEU A 53 -6.48 9.82 3.09
N HIS A 54 -6.15 10.80 3.92
CA HIS A 54 -6.26 12.22 3.59
C HIS A 54 -5.03 12.78 2.85
N THR A 55 -4.04 11.93 2.58
CA THR A 55 -2.84 12.29 1.82
C THR A 55 -2.96 11.81 0.37
N GLY A 56 -1.92 12.11 -0.42
CA GLY A 56 -1.76 11.48 -1.72
C GLY A 56 -1.78 9.96 -1.61
N ALA A 57 -1.08 9.37 -0.64
CA ALA A 57 -0.78 7.94 -0.56
C ALA A 57 -1.97 6.99 -0.28
N ARG A 58 -3.21 7.45 -0.43
CA ARG A 58 -4.47 6.69 -0.28
C ARG A 58 -4.75 5.65 -1.38
N TYR A 59 -3.90 5.61 -2.40
CA TYR A 59 -3.97 4.66 -3.52
C TYR A 59 -2.97 3.52 -3.32
N SER A 60 -2.79 2.70 -4.35
CA SER A 60 -1.82 1.60 -4.40
C SER A 60 -2.22 0.36 -3.61
N TYR A 61 -3.14 -0.40 -4.19
CA TYR A 61 -3.67 -1.63 -3.62
C TYR A 61 -3.24 -2.85 -4.42
N LEU A 62 -3.03 -3.95 -3.71
CA LEU A 62 -2.87 -5.28 -4.27
C LEU A 62 -4.05 -6.17 -3.87
N LEU A 63 -4.58 -6.91 -4.83
CA LEU A 63 -5.52 -8.00 -4.62
C LEU A 63 -4.78 -9.34 -4.66
N SER A 64 -4.91 -10.14 -3.60
CA SER A 64 -4.37 -11.50 -3.53
C SER A 64 -5.35 -12.45 -2.85
N GLY A 65 -5.99 -13.32 -3.65
CA GLY A 65 -7.12 -14.10 -3.17
C GLY A 65 -8.31 -13.18 -2.89
N GLU A 66 -8.80 -13.20 -1.65
CA GLU A 66 -9.88 -12.31 -1.18
C GLU A 66 -9.36 -11.14 -0.34
N ASP A 67 -8.06 -11.08 -0.07
CA ASP A 67 -7.44 -10.04 0.74
C ASP A 67 -6.98 -8.86 -0.13
N ILE A 68 -7.10 -7.66 0.42
CA ILE A 68 -6.53 -6.44 -0.14
C ILE A 68 -5.36 -5.97 0.71
N TYR A 69 -4.30 -5.52 0.05
CA TYR A 69 -3.10 -4.96 0.69
C TYR A 69 -2.86 -3.56 0.17
N TRP A 70 -3.05 -2.57 1.02
CA TRP A 70 -2.71 -1.19 0.75
C TRP A 70 -1.22 -0.96 1.00
N CYS A 71 -0.48 -0.63 -0.05
CA CYS A 71 0.97 -0.43 -0.04
C CYS A 71 1.28 1.08 -0.09
N VAL A 72 1.86 1.60 0.98
CA VAL A 72 2.07 3.03 1.19
C VAL A 72 3.56 3.31 1.20
N GLU A 73 4.03 4.20 0.31
CA GLU A 73 5.33 4.84 0.52
C GLU A 73 5.23 5.72 1.76
N TRP A 74 5.87 5.29 2.84
CA TRP A 74 5.82 5.98 4.13
C TRP A 74 7.08 5.70 4.92
N GLN A 75 7.52 6.61 5.79
CA GLN A 75 8.67 6.32 6.66
C GLN A 75 8.34 5.09 7.53
N PRO A 76 9.15 4.01 7.51
CA PRO A 76 10.58 3.91 7.15
C PRO A 76 10.91 3.33 5.77
N GLY A 77 9.95 3.25 4.87
CA GLY A 77 10.11 2.85 3.47
C GLY A 77 8.75 2.47 2.90
N LEU A 78 8.23 1.33 3.35
CA LEU A 78 6.94 0.79 2.93
C LEU A 78 6.10 0.43 4.15
N VAL A 79 4.89 0.96 4.23
CA VAL A 79 3.85 0.45 5.13
C VAL A 79 2.87 -0.37 4.30
N VAL A 80 2.51 -1.55 4.81
CA VAL A 80 1.48 -2.40 4.19
C VAL A 80 0.36 -2.60 5.19
N VAL A 81 -0.88 -2.31 4.78
CA VAL A 81 -2.09 -2.60 5.56
C VAL A 81 -2.92 -3.62 4.82
N LYS A 82 -3.18 -4.75 5.46
CA LYS A 82 -4.04 -5.82 4.97
C LYS A 82 -5.47 -5.61 5.47
N PHE A 83 -6.43 -5.78 4.57
CA PHE A 83 -7.86 -5.87 4.85
C PHE A 83 -8.40 -7.21 4.35
N SER A 84 -9.21 -7.87 5.18
CA SER A 84 -9.85 -9.15 4.87
C SER A 84 -11.38 -9.03 4.91
N PRO A 85 -12.11 -9.86 4.13
CA PRO A 85 -13.58 -9.82 4.10
C PRO A 85 -14.23 -10.20 5.44
N ASP A 86 -13.49 -10.86 6.32
CA ASP A 86 -13.91 -11.23 7.67
C ASP A 86 -13.57 -10.17 8.73
N THR A 87 -13.41 -8.92 8.29
CA THR A 87 -13.09 -7.72 9.09
C THR A 87 -11.72 -7.72 9.76
N ARG A 88 -10.91 -8.76 9.61
CA ARG A 88 -9.56 -8.77 10.15
C ARG A 88 -8.67 -7.79 9.41
N MET A 89 -7.87 -7.06 10.18
CA MET A 89 -6.82 -6.18 9.65
C MET A 89 -5.46 -6.62 10.19
N ALA A 90 -4.43 -6.39 9.39
CA ALA A 90 -3.05 -6.59 9.78
C ALA A 90 -2.16 -5.55 9.10
N TRP A 91 -0.96 -5.34 9.60
CA TRP A 91 -0.06 -4.37 9.01
C TRP A 91 1.41 -4.71 9.23
N ALA A 92 2.29 -4.07 8.46
CA ALA A 92 3.72 -4.10 8.69
C ALA A 92 4.35 -2.77 8.23
N ALA A 93 5.43 -2.37 8.89
CA ALA A 93 6.31 -1.30 8.45
C ALA A 93 7.67 -1.88 8.08
N LEU A 94 8.08 -1.69 6.84
CA LEU A 94 9.31 -2.23 6.27
C LEU A 94 10.28 -1.10 6.01
N ARG A 95 11.54 -1.36 6.34
CA ARG A 95 12.64 -0.49 5.96
C ARG A 95 12.95 -0.71 4.48
N SER A 96 13.06 0.37 3.72
CA SER A 96 13.51 0.26 2.34
C SER A 96 15.02 0.04 2.25
N PRO A 97 15.51 -0.87 1.39
CA PRO A 97 16.95 -0.98 1.11
C PRO A 97 17.47 0.25 0.36
N VAL A 98 16.59 0.98 -0.35
CA VAL A 98 16.97 2.18 -1.10
C VAL A 98 17.10 3.36 -0.14
N PRO A 99 18.28 4.03 -0.10
CA PRO A 99 18.49 5.23 0.70
C PRO A 99 17.44 6.30 0.38
N ASN A 100 16.90 6.95 1.41
CA ASN A 100 15.94 8.05 1.32
C ASN A 100 14.54 7.74 0.75
N PHE A 101 14.23 6.50 0.38
CA PHE A 101 12.86 6.11 0.01
C PHE A 101 11.89 6.22 1.18
N GLY A 102 10.68 6.75 0.95
CA GLY A 102 9.69 6.98 2.01
C GLY A 102 10.04 8.11 2.98
N GLY A 103 10.80 9.11 2.53
CA GLY A 103 11.11 10.32 3.32
C GLY A 103 12.04 10.09 4.51
N ARG A 104 12.64 8.90 4.63
CA ARG A 104 13.52 8.52 5.75
C ARG A 104 14.92 9.10 5.59
N ALA A 105 15.63 9.25 6.70
CA ALA A 105 17.09 9.39 6.67
C ALA A 105 17.76 8.05 6.32
N ALA A 106 18.75 8.09 5.42
CA ALA A 106 19.62 6.95 5.16
C ALA A 106 20.49 6.62 6.39
N LEU A 107 20.57 5.35 6.76
CA LEU A 107 21.57 4.85 7.70
C LEU A 107 22.79 4.35 6.92
N GLU A 108 23.95 4.33 7.56
CA GLU A 108 25.20 3.85 6.95
C GLU A 108 25.06 2.43 6.38
N VAL A 109 24.34 1.55 7.10
CA VAL A 109 24.09 0.18 6.64
C VAL A 109 23.27 0.12 5.35
N ASP A 110 22.36 1.08 5.13
CA ASP A 110 21.57 1.10 3.90
C ASP A 110 22.46 1.51 2.72
N ALA A 111 23.31 2.51 2.91
CA ALA A 111 24.26 2.94 1.87
C ALA A 111 25.27 1.84 1.54
N ALA A 112 25.71 1.05 2.53
CA ALA A 112 26.65 -0.05 2.32
C ALA A 112 26.03 -1.25 1.57
N GLN A 113 24.71 -1.44 1.67
CA GLN A 113 23.99 -2.55 1.04
C GLN A 113 23.23 -2.12 -0.23
N TYR A 114 23.21 -0.83 -0.53
CA TYR A 114 22.49 -0.30 -1.68
C TYR A 114 23.21 -0.66 -2.97
N ASP A 115 22.51 -1.41 -3.82
CA ASP A 115 22.85 -1.61 -5.22
C ASP A 115 21.88 -0.79 -6.06
N GLY A 116 22.41 0.21 -6.78
CA GLY A 116 21.59 1.11 -7.61
C GLY A 116 21.07 0.47 -8.89
N ASP A 117 21.62 -0.68 -9.27
CA ASP A 117 21.17 -1.46 -10.43
C ASP A 117 20.15 -2.53 -10.04
N ASP A 118 19.93 -2.77 -8.74
CA ASP A 118 18.97 -3.76 -8.24
C ASP A 118 17.52 -3.24 -8.31
N GLU A 119 16.59 -4.17 -8.49
CA GLU A 119 15.17 -3.83 -8.67
C GLU A 119 14.57 -3.34 -7.35
N ASN A 120 13.96 -2.16 -7.36
CA ASN A 120 13.26 -1.65 -6.18
C ASN A 120 11.83 -2.19 -6.11
N HIS A 121 11.69 -3.42 -5.60
CA HIS A 121 10.39 -4.05 -5.42
C HIS A 121 9.43 -3.23 -4.55
N GLN A 122 9.90 -2.56 -3.49
CA GLN A 122 9.03 -1.72 -2.65
C GLN A 122 8.46 -0.53 -3.43
N TYR A 123 9.27 0.09 -4.28
CA TYR A 123 8.81 1.14 -5.19
C TYR A 123 7.77 0.58 -6.15
N ASN A 124 8.02 -0.55 -6.80
CA ASN A 124 7.09 -1.14 -7.76
C ASN A 124 5.71 -1.41 -7.15
N LEU A 125 5.67 -1.93 -5.92
CA LEU A 125 4.42 -2.24 -5.21
C LEU A 125 3.55 -1.00 -4.96
N VAL A 126 4.16 0.18 -4.83
CA VAL A 126 3.46 1.45 -4.62
C VAL A 126 3.17 2.12 -5.96
N PHE A 127 4.22 2.34 -6.75
CA PHE A 127 4.18 3.32 -7.84
C PHE A 127 3.63 2.77 -9.14
N ARG A 128 3.68 1.45 -9.41
CA ARG A 128 3.08 0.92 -10.64
C ARG A 128 1.57 1.13 -10.69
N SER A 129 0.88 0.89 -9.59
CA SER A 129 -0.55 1.22 -9.45
C SER A 129 -0.78 2.72 -9.39
N TRP A 130 0.09 3.48 -8.72
CA TRP A 130 -0.03 4.93 -8.63
C TRP A 130 0.05 5.59 -10.00
N ASP A 131 1.04 5.25 -10.82
CA ASP A 131 1.23 5.88 -12.12
C ASP A 131 0.07 5.51 -13.06
N ALA A 132 -0.32 4.24 -13.09
CA ALA A 132 -1.46 3.76 -13.89
C ALA A 132 -2.79 4.40 -13.47
N GLN A 133 -2.94 4.81 -12.20
CA GLN A 133 -4.12 5.52 -11.70
C GLN A 133 -4.33 6.86 -12.42
N PHE A 134 -3.26 7.51 -12.89
CA PHE A 134 -3.31 8.86 -13.45
C PHE A 134 -2.79 8.96 -14.90
N ASP A 135 -2.09 7.94 -15.40
CA ASP A 135 -1.44 7.94 -16.71
C ASP A 135 -1.86 6.72 -17.56
N GLU A 136 -2.36 6.97 -18.77
CA GLU A 136 -2.83 5.95 -19.71
C GLU A 136 -1.70 5.06 -20.24
N ASP A 137 -0.53 5.62 -20.51
CA ASP A 137 0.60 4.84 -21.03
C ASP A 137 1.04 3.82 -19.98
N HIS A 138 1.06 4.21 -18.71
CA HIS A 138 1.33 3.31 -17.60
C HIS A 138 0.23 2.23 -17.44
N ARG A 139 -1.05 2.54 -17.72
CA ARG A 139 -2.11 1.53 -17.75
C ARG A 139 -1.88 0.50 -18.85
N VAL A 140 -1.59 0.96 -20.06
CA VAL A 140 -1.36 0.09 -21.22
C VAL A 140 -0.12 -0.78 -20.98
N TRP A 141 0.99 -0.19 -20.55
CA TRP A 141 2.22 -0.93 -20.26
C TRP A 141 2.06 -1.91 -19.10
N GLY A 142 1.27 -1.54 -18.10
CA GLY A 142 0.94 -2.39 -16.95
C GLY A 142 -0.13 -3.44 -17.23
N ALA A 143 -0.67 -3.50 -18.45
CA ALA A 143 -1.78 -4.38 -18.84
C ALA A 143 -2.98 -4.30 -17.87
N PHE A 144 -3.35 -3.08 -17.49
CA PHE A 144 -4.53 -2.83 -16.67
C PHE A 144 -5.81 -2.94 -17.51
N GLU A 145 -6.72 -3.80 -17.06
CA GLU A 145 -8.01 -4.03 -17.69
C GLU A 145 -9.14 -3.84 -16.66
N PRO A 146 -10.38 -3.56 -17.10
CA PRO A 146 -11.52 -3.53 -16.20
C PRO A 146 -11.56 -4.78 -15.34
N ALA A 147 -11.78 -4.61 -14.05
CA ALA A 147 -11.84 -5.72 -13.12
C ALA A 147 -12.98 -6.67 -13.48
N SER A 148 -12.75 -7.96 -13.31
CA SER A 148 -13.83 -8.92 -13.40
C SER A 148 -14.81 -8.74 -12.23
N PRO A 149 -16.08 -9.15 -12.37
CA PRO A 149 -17.06 -9.06 -11.28
C PRO A 149 -16.60 -9.74 -9.98
N GLY A 150 -15.80 -10.80 -10.08
CA GLY A 150 -15.23 -11.49 -8.91
C GLY A 150 -14.16 -10.67 -8.19
N GLU A 151 -13.35 -9.91 -8.94
CA GLU A 151 -12.31 -9.05 -8.37
C GLU A 151 -12.89 -7.81 -7.71
N GLU A 152 -13.90 -7.21 -8.35
CA GLU A 152 -14.68 -6.13 -7.74
C GLU A 152 -15.36 -6.59 -6.46
N ALA A 153 -15.98 -7.77 -6.47
CA ALA A 153 -16.63 -8.33 -5.29
C ALA A 153 -15.63 -8.61 -4.16
N ALA A 154 -14.46 -9.16 -4.47
CA ALA A 154 -13.40 -9.41 -3.49
C ALA A 154 -12.87 -8.10 -2.88
N PHE A 155 -12.55 -7.12 -3.72
CA PHE A 155 -12.10 -5.80 -3.27
C PHE A 155 -13.14 -5.15 -2.34
N ASN A 156 -14.39 -5.08 -2.80
CA ASN A 156 -15.48 -4.46 -2.05
C ASN A 156 -15.82 -5.22 -0.77
N ALA A 157 -15.63 -6.54 -0.72
CA ALA A 157 -15.82 -7.31 0.50
C ALA A 157 -14.73 -7.00 1.53
N ALA A 158 -13.46 -6.98 1.11
CA ALA A 158 -12.32 -6.74 1.99
C ALA A 158 -12.28 -5.32 2.56
N ILE A 159 -12.53 -4.29 1.75
CA ILE A 159 -12.38 -2.89 2.20
C ILE A 159 -13.61 -2.36 2.96
N ARG A 160 -14.75 -3.07 2.89
CA ARG A 160 -16.04 -2.60 3.41
C ARG A 160 -15.96 -2.12 4.85
N HIS A 161 -15.33 -2.93 5.69
CA HIS A 161 -15.23 -2.64 7.11
C HIS A 161 -14.38 -1.39 7.36
N ALA A 162 -13.23 -1.28 6.69
CA ALA A 162 -12.37 -0.09 6.78
C ALA A 162 -13.10 1.18 6.32
N ASN A 163 -13.89 1.12 5.24
CA ASN A 163 -14.72 2.24 4.79
C ASN A 163 -15.75 2.66 5.86
N THR A 164 -16.42 1.71 6.51
CA THR A 164 -17.35 2.00 7.61
C THR A 164 -16.65 2.62 8.82
N LEU A 165 -15.41 2.24 9.11
CA LEU A 165 -14.62 2.88 10.17
C LEU A 165 -14.26 4.32 9.80
N SER A 166 -13.86 4.57 8.55
CA SER A 166 -13.51 5.92 8.08
C SER A 166 -14.67 6.92 8.08
N GLU A 167 -15.92 6.47 8.00
CA GLU A 167 -17.10 7.34 8.19
C GLU A 167 -17.17 7.94 9.61
N GLN A 168 -16.50 7.33 10.58
CA GLN A 168 -16.46 7.77 11.97
C GLN A 168 -15.28 8.72 12.25
N ASP A 169 -14.40 8.93 11.25
CA ASP A 169 -13.24 9.79 11.42
C ASP A 169 -13.64 11.27 11.25
N HIS A 170 -13.75 11.95 12.38
CA HIS A 170 -14.01 13.39 12.46
C HIS A 170 -12.87 14.04 13.25
N CYS A 171 -11.73 14.23 12.60
CA CYS A 171 -10.59 14.97 13.16
C CYS A 171 -10.37 16.31 12.44
N ASP A 172 -9.86 17.30 13.18
CA ASP A 172 -9.38 18.54 12.60
C ASP A 172 -7.93 18.41 12.08
N ASP A 173 -7.44 19.44 11.37
CA ASP A 173 -6.11 19.44 10.76
C ASP A 173 -4.96 19.31 11.77
N GLU A 174 -5.15 19.71 13.03
CA GLU A 174 -4.12 19.61 14.06
C GLU A 174 -4.06 18.18 14.60
N GLU A 175 -5.20 17.61 14.96
CA GLU A 175 -5.31 16.23 15.39
C GLU A 175 -4.83 15.27 14.30
N HIS A 176 -5.20 15.52 13.05
CA HIS A 176 -4.76 14.75 11.89
C HIS A 176 -3.24 14.70 11.76
N ARG A 177 -2.57 15.86 11.85
CA ARG A 177 -1.10 15.95 11.78
C ARG A 177 -0.44 15.21 12.94
N GLU A 178 -1.04 15.27 14.13
CA GLU A 178 -0.51 14.56 15.29
C GLU A 178 -0.66 13.03 15.16
N ARG A 179 -1.79 12.54 14.64
CA ARG A 179 -1.97 11.11 14.30
C ARG A 179 -0.92 10.64 13.30
N LEU A 180 -0.67 11.38 12.22
CA LEU A 180 0.39 11.05 11.24
C LEU A 180 1.78 10.99 11.88
N ARG A 181 2.09 11.91 12.81
CA ARG A 181 3.37 11.87 13.55
C ARG A 181 3.48 10.66 14.45
N ARG A 182 2.44 10.37 15.25
CA ARG A 182 2.40 9.19 16.13
C ARG A 182 2.51 7.90 15.34
N PHE A 183 1.80 7.80 14.22
CA PHE A 183 1.88 6.65 13.33
C PHE A 183 3.29 6.47 12.75
N THR A 184 3.89 7.55 12.23
CA THR A 184 5.28 7.53 11.75
C THR A 184 6.25 7.08 12.84
N ALA A 185 6.10 7.59 14.06
CA ALA A 185 6.94 7.18 15.19
C ALA A 185 6.75 5.69 15.54
N ARG A 186 5.51 5.19 15.48
CA ARG A 186 5.17 3.78 15.69
C ARG A 186 5.79 2.85 14.64
N CYS A 187 5.94 3.32 13.40
CA CYS A 187 6.60 2.55 12.35
C CYS A 187 8.12 2.36 12.62
N GLY A 188 8.73 3.25 13.41
CA GLY A 188 10.12 3.14 13.86
C GLY A 188 11.12 3.07 12.71
N GLU A 189 12.15 2.24 12.84
CA GLU A 189 13.14 2.00 11.77
C GLU A 189 12.64 1.07 10.66
N GLY A 190 11.55 0.34 10.91
CA GLY A 190 11.00 -0.67 10.02
C GLY A 190 11.76 -1.99 10.04
N ILE A 191 11.06 -3.03 9.62
CA ILE A 191 11.62 -4.37 9.48
C ILE A 191 12.50 -4.42 8.24
N ARG A 192 13.74 -4.88 8.40
CA ARG A 192 14.64 -5.17 7.27
C ARG A 192 14.37 -6.58 6.78
N VAL A 193 13.91 -6.69 5.55
CA VAL A 193 13.66 -7.97 4.89
C VAL A 193 14.88 -8.32 4.06
N ARG A 194 15.42 -9.53 4.26
CA ARG A 194 16.52 -10.06 3.44
C ARG A 194 15.94 -11.06 2.43
N TYR A 195 16.35 -10.93 1.18
CA TYR A 195 16.07 -11.89 0.11
C TYR A 195 17.21 -12.86 -0.09
#